data_AF-A0A8X8ACV7-F1
#
_entry.id   AF-A0A8X8ACV7-F1
#
_cell.length_a   1.000
_cell.length_b   1.000
_cell.length_c   1.000
_cell.angle_alpha   90.00
_cell.angle_beta   90.00
_cell.angle_gamma   90.00
#
_symmetry.space_group_name_H-M   'P 1'
#
loop_
_entity.id
_entity.type
_entity.pdbx_description
1 polymer ?
#
loop_
_entity_poly.entity_id
_entity_poly.type
_entity_poly.pdbx_seq_one_letter_code
_entity_poly.pdbx_strand_id
1 'polypeptide(L)'
;MGRISINGDDLHDTLLPDDPVNHDVGQENQDPLASRVWTETKKLWEIVGPAIFSRVATFSMNIITQAFAGHLGDVELAAISIANTVIVGFNFGLLLGMASALETLCGQAFGAKRYHMLGIYMQRSWIVLFFCCFLLLPFYVFAAPLLKFLGQPDDVAEQSGLVALWLIPLHFSFAFQFPLQRFLQSQLKNQVIAWISLASLGVNVLTSWLLVYVLDYGVIGAAIALDISWWVIVIGLFIYTSCGWCPSTWTGFSTQAFSGLWEFVKLSAASGVMLWYLLLILKIPLLQSN
;
A
#
# COMPACT_ATOMS: atom_id res chain seq x y z
N MET A 1 -72.26 68.59 -17.67
CA MET A 1 -72.53 67.34 -16.91
C MET A 1 -72.23 66.17 -17.84
N GLY A 2 -71.31 65.25 -17.61
CA GLY A 2 -70.40 64.98 -16.49
C GLY A 2 -69.24 64.09 -17.00
N ARG A 3 -68.10 64.16 -16.31
CA ARG A 3 -66.83 63.48 -16.62
C ARG A 3 -66.91 61.98 -16.31
N ILE A 4 -66.30 61.13 -17.14
CA ILE A 4 -65.98 59.73 -16.79
C ILE A 4 -64.53 59.71 -16.29
N SER A 5 -64.37 59.28 -15.03
CA SER A 5 -63.08 59.11 -14.35
C SER A 5 -62.56 57.69 -14.63
N ILE A 6 -61.30 57.59 -15.04
CA ILE A 6 -60.56 56.32 -15.08
C ILE A 6 -59.89 56.15 -13.72
N ASN A 7 -60.17 55.04 -13.04
CA ASN A 7 -59.40 54.61 -11.87
C ASN A 7 -58.49 53.45 -12.31
N GLY A 8 -57.20 53.61 -12.06
CA GLY A 8 -56.20 52.55 -12.17
C GLY A 8 -56.23 51.64 -10.94
N ASP A 9 -55.50 50.54 -11.07
CA ASP A 9 -55.22 49.52 -10.06
C ASP A 9 -56.37 48.52 -9.82
N ASP A 10 -56.36 47.43 -10.57
CA ASP A 10 -55.77 46.19 -10.05
C ASP A 10 -55.75 45.12 -11.16
N LEU A 11 -54.57 45.08 -11.79
CA LEU A 11 -54.11 44.04 -12.69
C LEU A 11 -53.67 42.86 -11.82
N HIS A 12 -54.30 41.69 -12.01
CA HIS A 12 -53.82 40.31 -11.74
C HIS A 12 -54.90 39.44 -11.09
N ASP A 13 -55.87 39.01 -11.90
CA ASP A 13 -56.61 37.77 -11.62
C ASP A 13 -56.84 37.05 -12.95
N THR A 14 -55.94 36.14 -13.31
CA THR A 14 -56.18 35.12 -14.33
C THR A 14 -55.49 33.84 -13.92
N LEU A 15 -56.26 33.07 -13.16
CA LEU A 15 -56.22 31.63 -12.89
C LEU A 15 -55.41 30.81 -13.93
N LEU A 16 -54.25 30.30 -13.51
CA LEU A 16 -53.63 29.10 -14.06
C LEU A 16 -53.99 27.91 -13.15
N PRO A 17 -54.15 26.68 -13.68
CA PRO A 17 -54.44 25.51 -12.85
C PRO A 17 -53.24 25.17 -11.96
N ASP A 18 -53.49 24.97 -10.66
CA ASP A 18 -52.52 24.41 -9.71
C ASP A 18 -52.20 22.96 -10.08
N ASP A 19 -51.19 22.75 -10.93
CA ASP A 19 -50.49 21.47 -10.99
C ASP A 19 -49.73 21.29 -9.66
N PRO A 20 -49.96 20.22 -8.88
CA PRO A 20 -49.08 19.91 -7.77
C PRO A 20 -47.78 19.39 -8.36
N VAL A 21 -46.87 20.30 -8.70
CA VAL A 21 -45.45 19.99 -8.78
C VAL A 21 -45.05 19.61 -7.36
N ASN A 22 -45.13 18.31 -7.06
CA ASN A 22 -44.39 17.68 -5.98
C ASN A 22 -42.91 17.99 -6.26
N HIS A 23 -42.45 19.11 -5.72
CA HIS A 23 -41.06 19.27 -5.39
C HIS A 23 -40.75 18.16 -4.39
N ASP A 24 -40.11 17.09 -4.87
CA ASP A 24 -39.22 16.27 -4.06
C ASP A 24 -38.09 17.18 -3.54
N VAL A 25 -38.44 18.09 -2.61
CA VAL A 25 -37.48 18.71 -1.71
C VAL A 25 -36.96 17.55 -0.88
N GLY A 26 -35.71 17.19 -1.16
CA GLY A 26 -35.05 16.04 -0.54
C GLY A 26 -35.36 15.96 0.94
N GLN A 27 -35.88 14.80 1.36
CA GLN A 27 -35.91 14.39 2.75
C GLN A 27 -34.50 14.51 3.32
N GLU A 28 -34.23 15.62 3.98
CA GLU A 28 -33.08 15.76 4.86
C GLU A 28 -33.30 14.75 5.99
N ASN A 29 -32.65 13.58 5.90
CA ASN A 29 -32.71 12.53 6.90
C ASN A 29 -32.44 13.13 8.30
N GLN A 30 -33.49 13.28 9.10
CA GLN A 30 -33.45 13.71 10.51
C GLN A 30 -32.94 12.59 11.42
N ASP A 31 -31.97 11.80 10.97
CA ASP A 31 -31.29 10.87 11.85
C ASP A 31 -30.47 11.68 12.86
N PRO A 32 -30.58 11.39 14.17
CA PRO A 32 -29.77 12.06 15.18
C PRO A 32 -28.29 11.95 14.79
N LEU A 33 -27.50 13.02 15.02
CA LEU A 33 -26.08 13.08 14.68
C LEU A 33 -25.34 11.80 15.11
N ALA A 34 -25.68 11.23 16.28
CA ALA A 34 -25.13 9.97 16.76
C ALA A 34 -25.42 8.76 15.85
N SER A 35 -26.63 8.64 15.30
CA SER A 35 -27.01 7.58 14.35
C SER A 35 -26.27 7.72 13.03
N ARG A 36 -26.10 8.97 12.53
CA ARG A 36 -25.31 9.26 11.32
C ARG A 36 -23.83 8.94 11.53
N VAL A 37 -23.24 9.40 12.64
CA VAL A 37 -21.85 9.09 13.00
C VAL A 37 -21.65 7.59 13.15
N TRP A 38 -22.58 6.88 13.78
CA TRP A 38 -22.50 5.42 13.94
C TRP A 38 -22.53 4.70 12.59
N THR A 39 -23.45 5.07 11.71
CA THR A 39 -23.56 4.51 10.36
C THR A 39 -22.29 4.73 9.55
N GLU A 40 -21.73 5.95 9.56
CA GLU A 40 -20.49 6.25 8.85
C GLU A 40 -19.28 5.53 9.49
N THR A 41 -19.23 5.45 10.81
CA THR A 41 -18.18 4.68 11.53
C THR A 41 -18.21 3.22 11.14
N LYS A 42 -19.41 2.62 11.04
CA LYS A 42 -19.58 1.22 10.63
C LYS A 42 -19.06 0.97 9.21
N LYS A 43 -19.37 1.86 8.26
CA LYS A 43 -18.86 1.79 6.87
C LYS A 43 -17.34 1.93 6.82
N LEU A 44 -16.77 2.87 7.59
CA LEU A 44 -15.32 3.03 7.70
C LEU A 44 -14.67 1.76 8.25
N TRP A 45 -15.27 1.13 9.26
CA TRP A 45 -14.73 -0.09 9.86
C TRP A 45 -14.72 -1.28 8.92
N GLU A 46 -15.69 -1.37 8.02
CA GLU A 46 -15.74 -2.40 6.97
C GLU A 46 -14.55 -2.30 5.99
N ILE A 47 -14.00 -1.10 5.81
CA ILE A 47 -12.84 -0.84 4.94
C ILE A 47 -11.53 -0.92 5.73
N VAL A 48 -11.49 -0.29 6.91
CA VAL A 48 -10.31 -0.12 7.75
C VAL A 48 -9.94 -1.41 8.47
N GLY A 49 -10.91 -2.18 8.96
CA GLY A 49 -10.68 -3.44 9.67
C GLY A 49 -9.82 -4.43 8.87
N PRO A 50 -10.20 -4.76 7.62
CA PRO A 50 -9.39 -5.64 6.77
C PRO A 50 -8.03 -5.05 6.40
N ALA A 51 -7.93 -3.72 6.23
CA ALA A 51 -6.65 -3.07 5.97
C ALA A 51 -5.69 -3.21 7.16
N ILE A 52 -6.16 -2.95 8.39
CA ILE A 52 -5.40 -3.14 9.61
C ILE A 52 -4.97 -4.61 9.72
N PHE A 53 -5.89 -5.53 9.53
CA PHE A 53 -5.59 -6.96 9.59
C PHE A 53 -4.50 -7.36 8.57
N SER A 54 -4.59 -6.89 7.32
CA SER A 54 -3.54 -7.16 6.32
C SER A 54 -2.17 -6.63 6.75
N ARG A 55 -2.12 -5.45 7.40
CA ARG A 55 -0.88 -4.87 7.93
C ARG A 55 -0.32 -5.72 9.07
N VAL A 56 -1.17 -6.11 10.02
CA VAL A 56 -0.79 -7.00 11.12
C VAL A 56 -0.23 -8.31 10.57
N ALA A 57 -0.94 -8.97 9.65
CA ALA A 57 -0.48 -10.21 9.04
C ALA A 57 0.89 -10.04 8.33
N THR A 58 1.08 -8.97 7.56
CA THR A 58 2.37 -8.70 6.90
C THR A 58 3.51 -8.39 7.88
N PHE A 59 3.22 -7.71 8.98
CA PHE A 59 4.21 -7.44 10.02
C PHE A 59 4.55 -8.71 10.81
N SER A 60 3.56 -9.54 11.12
CA SER A 60 3.74 -10.83 11.79
C SER A 60 4.69 -11.75 11.03
N MET A 61 4.70 -11.74 9.69
CA MET A 61 5.68 -12.52 8.91
C MET A 61 7.14 -12.16 9.26
N ASN A 62 7.42 -10.87 9.48
CA ASN A 62 8.76 -10.41 9.88
C ASN A 62 9.10 -10.86 11.31
N ILE A 63 8.12 -10.81 12.23
CA ILE A 63 8.29 -11.28 13.62
C ILE A 63 8.55 -12.78 13.64
N ILE A 64 7.78 -13.56 12.87
CA ILE A 64 7.94 -15.02 12.79
C ILE A 64 9.31 -15.36 12.24
N THR A 65 9.73 -14.73 11.14
CA THR A 65 11.05 -14.95 10.54
C THR A 65 12.17 -14.65 11.55
N GLN A 66 12.07 -13.57 12.32
CA GLN A 66 13.00 -13.26 13.42
C GLN A 66 12.95 -14.31 14.53
N ALA A 67 11.76 -14.76 14.93
CA ALA A 67 11.63 -15.80 15.95
C ALA A 67 12.30 -17.11 15.53
N PHE A 68 12.17 -17.54 14.28
CA PHE A 68 12.90 -18.70 13.75
C PHE A 68 14.42 -18.47 13.75
N ALA A 69 14.88 -17.28 13.35
CA ALA A 69 16.30 -16.94 13.40
C ALA A 69 16.87 -16.96 14.84
N GLY A 70 16.10 -16.52 15.84
CA GLY A 70 16.48 -16.57 17.25
C GLY A 70 16.65 -17.97 17.83
N HIS A 71 16.04 -18.99 17.23
CA HIS A 71 16.31 -20.38 17.64
C HIS A 71 17.63 -20.92 17.05
N LEU A 72 18.18 -20.28 16.02
CA LEU A 72 19.47 -20.64 15.43
C LEU A 72 20.63 -20.06 16.24
N GLY A 73 20.47 -18.84 16.74
CA GLY A 73 21.45 -18.18 17.58
C GLY A 73 21.25 -16.67 17.65
N ASP A 74 22.00 -16.04 18.57
CA ASP A 74 21.94 -14.59 18.80
C ASP A 74 22.48 -13.81 17.59
N VAL A 75 23.49 -14.35 16.90
CA VAL A 75 24.10 -13.71 15.72
C VAL A 75 23.12 -13.74 14.54
N GLU A 76 22.43 -14.86 14.30
CA GLU A 76 21.44 -15.02 13.24
C GLU A 76 20.22 -14.13 13.46
N LEU A 77 19.75 -14.03 14.70
CA LEU A 77 18.68 -13.12 15.10
C LEU A 77 19.06 -11.66 14.85
N ALA A 78 20.24 -11.26 15.35
CA ALA A 78 20.76 -9.92 15.13
C ALA A 78 20.90 -9.63 13.63
N ALA A 79 21.42 -10.61 12.87
CA ALA A 79 21.64 -10.48 11.45
C ALA A 79 20.34 -10.21 10.67
N ILE A 80 19.30 -11.03 10.90
CA ILE A 80 17.97 -10.89 10.28
C ILE A 80 17.28 -9.60 10.73
N SER A 81 17.39 -9.25 12.01
CA SER A 81 16.81 -8.02 12.54
C SER A 81 17.43 -6.79 11.90
N ILE A 82 18.76 -6.70 11.88
CA ILE A 82 19.51 -5.57 11.28
C ILE A 82 19.28 -5.51 9.77
N ALA A 83 19.35 -6.64 9.06
CA ALA A 83 19.08 -6.66 7.62
C ALA A 83 17.67 -6.15 7.29
N ASN A 84 16.64 -6.60 8.03
CA ASN A 84 15.27 -6.14 7.80
C ASN A 84 15.04 -4.68 8.24
N THR A 85 15.60 -4.26 9.37
CA THR A 85 15.33 -2.93 9.92
C THR A 85 16.15 -1.84 9.25
N VAL A 86 17.43 -2.09 8.98
CA VAL A 86 18.36 -1.11 8.39
C VAL A 86 18.30 -1.19 6.87
N ILE A 87 18.66 -2.34 6.29
CA ILE A 87 18.81 -2.46 4.84
C ILE A 87 17.44 -2.45 4.16
N VAL A 88 16.57 -3.42 4.47
CA VAL A 88 15.23 -3.49 3.87
C VAL A 88 14.39 -2.29 4.29
N GLY A 89 14.43 -1.90 5.57
CA GLY A 89 13.60 -0.82 6.10
C GLY A 89 13.87 0.55 5.47
N PHE A 90 15.11 0.85 5.11
CA PHE A 90 15.46 2.08 4.39
C PHE A 90 14.85 2.09 2.98
N ASN A 91 15.03 0.98 2.25
CA ASN A 91 14.52 0.81 0.88
C ASN A 91 12.99 0.78 0.83
N PHE A 92 12.38 0.06 1.78
CA PHE A 92 10.93 -0.01 1.97
C PHE A 92 10.32 1.38 2.14
N GLY A 93 10.94 2.24 2.94
CA GLY A 93 10.46 3.61 3.19
C GLY A 93 10.35 4.43 1.91
N LEU A 94 11.43 4.46 1.12
CA LEU A 94 11.47 5.20 -0.13
C LEU A 94 10.43 4.66 -1.13
N LEU A 95 10.40 3.34 -1.34
CA LEU A 95 9.46 2.70 -2.27
C LEU A 95 7.99 2.86 -1.84
N LEU A 96 7.70 2.76 -0.54
CA LEU A 96 6.35 2.97 -0.01
C LEU A 96 5.92 4.43 -0.18
N GLY A 97 6.82 5.38 0.05
CA GLY A 97 6.58 6.79 -0.18
C GLY A 97 6.29 7.08 -1.66
N MET A 98 7.07 6.48 -2.58
CA MET A 98 6.80 6.58 -4.03
C MET A 98 5.45 5.98 -4.42
N ALA A 99 5.08 4.84 -3.83
CA ALA A 99 3.76 4.23 -4.03
C ALA A 99 2.60 5.04 -3.43
N SER A 100 2.84 5.97 -2.50
CA SER A 100 1.80 6.84 -1.95
C SER A 100 1.20 7.81 -2.96
N ALA A 101 2.01 8.28 -3.92
CA ALA A 101 1.51 9.09 -5.03
C ALA A 101 0.46 8.34 -5.85
N LEU A 102 0.64 7.03 -6.05
CA LEU A 102 -0.34 6.19 -6.73
C LEU A 102 -1.66 6.09 -5.97
N GLU A 103 -1.64 6.02 -4.63
CA GLU A 103 -2.86 5.96 -3.83
C GLU A 103 -3.72 7.20 -4.03
N THR A 104 -3.10 8.40 -4.04
CA THR A 104 -3.82 9.64 -4.35
C THR A 104 -4.38 9.64 -5.77
N LEU A 105 -3.57 9.27 -6.78
CA LEU A 105 -4.02 9.24 -8.18
C LEU A 105 -5.14 8.24 -8.42
N CYS A 106 -5.05 7.03 -7.84
CA CYS A 106 -6.10 6.02 -7.91
C CYS A 106 -7.35 6.45 -7.16
N GLY A 107 -7.23 7.05 -5.97
CA GLY A 107 -8.37 7.58 -5.22
C GLY A 107 -9.12 8.67 -5.98
N GLN A 108 -8.39 9.62 -6.57
CA GLN A 108 -8.97 10.68 -7.41
C GLN A 108 -9.64 10.12 -8.66
N ALA A 109 -8.99 9.20 -9.38
CA ALA A 109 -9.55 8.58 -10.57
C ALA A 109 -10.78 7.71 -10.25
N PHE A 110 -10.77 6.99 -9.12
CA PHE A 110 -11.90 6.19 -8.66
C PHE A 110 -13.10 7.07 -8.29
N GLY A 111 -12.87 8.16 -7.54
CA GLY A 111 -13.90 9.16 -7.22
C GLY A 111 -14.47 9.87 -8.45
N ALA A 112 -13.63 10.15 -9.45
CA ALA A 112 -14.04 10.72 -10.74
C ALA A 112 -14.64 9.69 -11.72
N LYS A 113 -14.86 8.44 -11.30
CA LYS A 113 -15.40 7.33 -12.11
C LYS A 113 -14.56 6.99 -13.35
N ARG A 114 -13.27 7.33 -13.35
CA ARG A 114 -12.30 7.03 -14.44
C ARG A 114 -11.60 5.69 -14.19
N TYR A 115 -12.37 4.62 -14.07
CA TYR A 115 -11.90 3.31 -13.61
C TYR A 115 -10.74 2.73 -14.43
N HIS A 116 -10.77 2.87 -15.76
CA HIS A 116 -9.70 2.42 -16.66
C HIS A 116 -8.30 3.00 -16.32
N MET A 117 -8.25 4.22 -15.77
CA MET A 117 -6.98 4.87 -15.44
C MET A 117 -6.25 4.20 -14.25
N LEU A 118 -6.96 3.49 -13.38
CA LEU A 118 -6.36 2.82 -12.22
C LEU A 118 -5.34 1.77 -12.66
N GLY A 119 -5.68 0.95 -13.67
CA GLY A 119 -4.77 -0.07 -14.20
C GLY A 119 -3.54 0.56 -14.86
N ILE A 120 -3.71 1.67 -15.57
CA ILE A 120 -2.60 2.40 -16.21
C ILE A 120 -1.67 3.00 -15.15
N TYR A 121 -2.21 3.64 -14.11
CA TYR A 121 -1.39 4.19 -13.03
C TYR A 121 -0.64 3.10 -12.26
N MET A 122 -1.28 1.95 -12.03
CA MET A 122 -0.62 0.79 -11.41
C MET A 122 0.57 0.32 -12.26
N GLN A 123 0.39 0.14 -13.57
CA GLN A 123 1.47 -0.28 -14.49
C GLN A 123 2.59 0.76 -14.56
N ARG A 124 2.25 2.05 -14.61
CA ARG A 124 3.23 3.14 -14.57
C ARG A 124 4.06 3.10 -13.29
N SER A 125 3.40 2.85 -12.16
CA SER A 125 4.05 2.70 -10.86
C SER A 125 4.97 1.48 -10.83
N TRP A 126 4.56 0.33 -11.38
CA TRP A 126 5.43 -0.84 -11.51
C TRP A 126 6.72 -0.51 -12.25
N ILE A 127 6.64 0.17 -13.40
CA ILE A 127 7.81 0.55 -14.18
C ILE A 127 8.75 1.42 -13.32
N VAL A 128 8.23 2.48 -12.71
CA VAL A 128 9.03 3.44 -11.93
C VAL A 128 9.65 2.79 -10.69
N LEU A 129 8.87 2.04 -9.91
CA LEU A 129 9.38 1.38 -8.70
C LEU A 129 10.38 0.28 -9.05
N PHE A 130 10.17 -0.46 -10.14
CA PHE A 130 11.10 -1.50 -10.58
C PHE A 130 12.48 -0.90 -10.94
N PHE A 131 12.50 0.22 -11.69
CA PHE A 131 13.75 0.96 -11.93
C PHE A 131 14.37 1.49 -10.63
N CYS A 132 13.55 2.00 -9.69
CA CYS A 132 14.04 2.44 -8.39
C CYS A 132 14.68 1.29 -7.60
N CYS A 133 14.10 0.08 -7.64
CA CYS A 133 14.70 -1.09 -7.00
C CYS A 133 16.12 -1.36 -7.49
N PHE A 134 16.40 -1.23 -8.80
CA PHE A 134 17.76 -1.36 -9.33
C PHE A 134 18.73 -0.29 -8.81
N LEU A 135 18.28 0.97 -8.74
CA LEU A 135 19.12 2.06 -8.21
C LEU A 135 19.48 1.84 -6.73
N LEU A 136 18.65 1.10 -6.02
CA LEU A 136 18.79 0.80 -4.60
C LEU A 136 19.56 -0.51 -4.32
N LEU A 137 19.82 -1.35 -5.32
CA LEU A 137 20.57 -2.59 -5.15
C LEU A 137 21.94 -2.45 -4.47
N PRO A 138 22.72 -1.37 -4.69
CA PRO A 138 23.99 -1.19 -3.99
C PRO A 138 23.86 -1.25 -2.45
N PHE A 139 22.73 -0.84 -1.86
CA PHE A 139 22.50 -0.95 -0.41
C PHE A 139 22.48 -2.39 0.09
N TYR A 140 22.03 -3.34 -0.74
CA TYR A 140 22.02 -4.76 -0.42
C TYR A 140 23.39 -5.39 -0.67
N VAL A 141 24.03 -5.07 -1.79
CA VAL A 141 25.34 -5.63 -2.17
C VAL A 141 26.44 -5.17 -1.22
N PHE A 142 26.40 -3.92 -0.78
CA PHE A 142 27.38 -3.35 0.15
C PHE A 142 26.88 -3.32 1.61
N ALA A 143 25.91 -4.16 1.96
CA ALA A 143 25.34 -4.19 3.31
C ALA A 143 26.39 -4.49 4.39
N ALA A 144 27.22 -5.53 4.22
CA ALA A 144 28.26 -5.88 5.21
C ALA A 144 29.26 -4.72 5.47
N PRO A 145 29.94 -4.15 4.46
CA PRO A 145 30.88 -3.05 4.71
C PRO A 145 30.18 -1.79 5.25
N LEU A 146 28.93 -1.53 4.85
CA LEU A 146 28.14 -0.43 5.41
C LEU A 146 27.88 -0.65 6.90
N LEU A 147 27.52 -1.86 7.32
CA LEU A 147 27.26 -2.19 8.72
C LEU A 147 28.54 -2.15 9.57
N LYS A 148 29.66 -2.64 9.04
CA LYS A 148 30.98 -2.49 9.69
C LYS A 148 31.35 -1.01 9.88
N PHE A 149 31.10 -0.19 8.87
CA PHE A 149 31.30 1.26 8.96
C PHE A 149 30.42 1.93 10.02
N LEU A 150 29.19 1.42 10.22
CA LEU A 150 28.28 1.87 11.28
C LEU A 150 28.63 1.31 12.67
N GLY A 151 29.74 0.56 12.81
CA GLY A 151 30.24 0.06 14.09
C GLY A 151 29.65 -1.28 14.54
N GLN A 152 28.98 -2.03 13.65
CA GLN A 152 28.52 -3.37 14.00
C GLN A 152 29.69 -4.36 14.12
N PRO A 153 29.61 -5.35 15.03
CA PRO A 153 30.56 -6.45 15.11
C PRO A 153 30.74 -7.17 13.77
N ASP A 154 31.96 -7.65 13.49
CA ASP A 154 32.30 -8.22 12.18
C ASP A 154 31.45 -9.44 11.81
N ASP A 155 31.18 -10.33 12.77
CA ASP A 155 30.36 -11.53 12.61
C ASP A 155 28.89 -11.19 12.30
N VAL A 156 28.31 -10.25 13.02
CA VAL A 156 26.95 -9.75 12.79
C VAL A 156 26.84 -9.03 11.45
N ALA A 157 27.82 -8.18 11.11
CA ALA A 157 27.82 -7.42 9.86
C ALA A 157 27.95 -8.34 8.63
N GLU A 158 28.79 -9.37 8.70
CA GLU A 158 28.94 -10.36 7.63
C GLU A 158 27.67 -11.21 7.46
N GLN A 159 27.09 -11.70 8.56
CA GLN A 159 25.82 -12.44 8.52
C GLN A 159 24.66 -11.56 8.01
N SER A 160 24.53 -10.31 8.46
CA SER A 160 23.55 -9.37 7.93
C SER A 160 23.74 -9.10 6.44
N GLY A 161 24.99 -9.02 5.98
CA GLY A 161 25.30 -8.84 4.56
C GLY A 161 24.86 -10.04 3.72
N LEU A 162 25.12 -11.26 4.20
CA LEU A 162 24.63 -12.49 3.58
C LEU A 162 23.11 -12.50 3.50
N VAL A 163 22.43 -12.24 4.62
CA VAL A 163 20.97 -12.15 4.67
C VAL A 163 20.45 -11.07 3.71
N ALA A 164 21.08 -9.90 3.66
CA ALA A 164 20.67 -8.82 2.75
C ALA A 164 20.70 -9.27 1.28
N LEU A 165 21.74 -9.98 0.85
CA LEU A 165 21.80 -10.53 -0.51
C LEU A 165 20.64 -11.49 -0.79
N TRP A 166 20.29 -12.33 0.18
CA TRP A 166 19.16 -13.25 0.06
C TRP A 166 17.79 -12.57 0.15
N LEU A 167 17.68 -11.32 0.61
CA LEU A 167 16.43 -10.54 0.64
C LEU A 167 16.24 -9.65 -0.60
N ILE A 168 17.13 -9.73 -1.60
CA ILE A 168 16.98 -9.02 -2.88
C ILE A 168 15.66 -9.40 -3.60
N PRO A 169 15.22 -10.67 -3.65
CA PRO A 169 13.94 -11.01 -4.27
C PRO A 169 12.75 -10.35 -3.56
N LEU A 170 12.75 -10.28 -2.22
CA LEU A 170 11.76 -9.52 -1.46
C LEU A 170 11.78 -8.03 -1.80
N HIS A 171 12.96 -7.42 -1.98
CA HIS A 171 13.05 -6.02 -2.39
C HIS A 171 12.35 -5.75 -3.73
N PHE A 172 12.53 -6.63 -4.71
CA PHE A 172 11.81 -6.54 -5.99
C PHE A 172 10.31 -6.82 -5.86
N SER A 173 9.90 -7.66 -4.90
CA SER A 173 8.47 -7.90 -4.65
C SER A 173 7.73 -6.60 -4.28
N PHE A 174 8.39 -5.66 -3.58
CA PHE A 174 7.79 -4.37 -3.20
C PHE A 174 7.38 -3.51 -4.39
N ALA A 175 8.15 -3.57 -5.49
CA ALA A 175 7.84 -2.84 -6.72
C ALA A 175 6.48 -3.24 -7.29
N PHE A 176 6.08 -4.50 -7.11
CA PHE A 176 4.78 -5.01 -7.57
C PHE A 176 3.70 -4.95 -6.49
N GLN A 177 4.08 -5.30 -5.26
CA GLN A 177 3.19 -5.41 -4.12
C GLN A 177 2.54 -4.08 -3.76
N PHE A 178 3.32 -2.99 -3.66
CA PHE A 178 2.73 -1.71 -3.24
C PHE A 178 1.72 -1.20 -4.27
N PRO A 179 2.01 -1.17 -5.59
CA PRO A 179 1.02 -0.72 -6.55
C PRO A 179 -0.22 -1.60 -6.60
N LEU A 180 -0.09 -2.93 -6.55
CA LEU A 180 -1.23 -3.85 -6.49
C LEU A 180 -2.09 -3.61 -5.25
N GLN A 181 -1.47 -3.45 -4.10
CA GLN A 181 -2.16 -3.19 -2.85
C GLN A 181 -2.95 -1.86 -2.94
N ARG A 182 -2.33 -0.77 -3.41
CA ARG A 182 -3.01 0.53 -3.55
C ARG A 182 -4.12 0.50 -4.61
N PHE A 183 -3.90 -0.22 -5.72
CA PHE A 183 -4.91 -0.42 -6.76
C PHE A 183 -6.18 -1.07 -6.18
N LEU A 184 -6.04 -2.16 -5.43
CA LEU A 184 -7.18 -2.83 -4.80
C LEU A 184 -7.77 -2.03 -3.62
N GLN A 185 -6.94 -1.34 -2.84
CA GLN A 185 -7.41 -0.49 -1.74
C GLN A 185 -8.26 0.68 -2.22
N SER A 186 -7.88 1.32 -3.33
CA SER A 186 -8.66 2.42 -3.92
C SER A 186 -10.05 1.98 -4.41
N GLN A 187 -10.25 0.69 -4.64
CA GLN A 187 -11.51 0.07 -5.05
C GLN A 187 -12.30 -0.50 -3.86
N LEU A 188 -11.87 -0.25 -2.63
CA LEU A 188 -12.46 -0.79 -1.40
C LEU A 188 -12.41 -2.32 -1.30
N LYS A 189 -11.52 -2.99 -2.05
CA LYS A 189 -11.37 -4.46 -2.06
C LYS A 189 -10.41 -4.95 -0.97
N ASN A 190 -10.44 -4.33 0.22
CA ASN A 190 -9.48 -4.60 1.31
C ASN A 190 -9.61 -6.01 1.89
N GLN A 191 -10.80 -6.61 1.81
CA GLN A 191 -11.04 -8.00 2.23
C GLN A 191 -10.16 -9.00 1.46
N VAL A 192 -9.96 -8.77 0.17
CA VAL A 192 -9.13 -9.65 -0.68
C VAL A 192 -7.68 -9.58 -0.24
N ILE A 193 -7.19 -8.37 0.05
CA ILE A 193 -5.83 -8.15 0.55
C ILE A 193 -5.66 -8.86 1.90
N ALA A 194 -6.64 -8.73 2.81
CA ALA A 194 -6.63 -9.39 4.11
C ALA A 194 -6.51 -10.92 4.00
N TRP A 195 -7.34 -11.56 3.18
CA TRP A 195 -7.31 -13.02 3.01
C TRP A 195 -6.01 -13.51 2.36
N ILE A 196 -5.49 -12.80 1.36
CA ILE A 196 -4.21 -13.16 0.72
C ILE A 196 -3.05 -12.96 1.70
N SER A 197 -3.05 -11.88 2.49
CA SER A 197 -2.05 -11.67 3.54
C SER A 197 -2.11 -12.75 4.63
N LEU A 198 -3.30 -13.24 4.99
CA LEU A 198 -3.43 -14.36 5.93
C LEU A 198 -2.90 -15.66 5.33
N ALA A 199 -3.24 -15.96 4.07
CA ALA A 199 -2.70 -17.13 3.38
C ALA A 199 -1.17 -17.07 3.30
N SER A 200 -0.62 -15.91 2.96
CA SER A 200 0.83 -15.65 2.95
C SER A 200 1.47 -15.83 4.32
N LEU A 201 0.81 -15.41 5.40
CA LEU A 201 1.29 -15.63 6.77
C LEU A 201 1.36 -17.13 7.10
N GLY A 202 0.33 -17.89 6.72
CA GLY A 202 0.32 -19.34 6.87
C GLY A 202 1.44 -20.03 6.08
N VAL A 203 1.66 -19.58 4.83
CA VAL A 203 2.80 -20.03 4.02
C VAL A 203 4.11 -19.68 4.71
N ASN A 204 4.27 -18.47 5.25
CA ASN A 204 5.49 -18.04 5.93
C ASN A 204 5.86 -18.95 7.10
N VAL A 205 4.88 -19.28 7.96
CA VAL A 205 5.09 -20.21 9.07
C VAL A 205 5.52 -21.58 8.57
N LEU A 206 4.81 -22.12 7.57
CA LEU A 206 5.08 -23.44 7.01
C LEU A 206 6.48 -23.51 6.36
N THR A 207 6.81 -22.53 5.52
CA THR A 207 8.11 -22.50 4.83
C THR A 207 9.25 -22.20 5.78
N SER A 208 9.05 -21.35 6.80
CA SER A 208 10.07 -21.11 7.82
C SER A 208 10.35 -22.37 8.61
N TRP A 209 9.31 -23.09 9.06
CA TRP A 209 9.48 -24.39 9.73
C TRP A 209 10.20 -25.41 8.84
N LEU A 210 9.78 -25.54 7.58
CA LEU A 210 10.38 -26.48 6.64
C LEU A 210 11.85 -26.15 6.34
N LEU A 211 12.15 -24.91 5.96
CA LEU A 211 13.50 -24.51 5.53
C LEU A 211 14.49 -24.42 6.69
N VAL A 212 14.04 -23.96 7.86
CA VAL A 212 14.91 -23.76 9.02
C VAL A 212 15.10 -25.05 9.80
N TYR A 213 14.03 -25.79 10.14
CA TYR A 213 14.14 -26.97 11.02
C TYR A 213 14.27 -28.30 10.27
N VAL A 214 13.59 -28.48 9.14
CA VAL A 214 13.58 -29.78 8.45
C VAL A 214 14.75 -29.88 7.47
N LEU A 215 15.02 -28.81 6.72
CA LEU A 215 16.07 -28.77 5.70
C LEU A 215 17.40 -28.19 6.21
N ASP A 216 17.42 -27.66 7.43
CA ASP A 216 18.62 -27.11 8.10
C ASP A 216 19.38 -26.07 7.25
N TYR A 217 18.64 -25.21 6.54
CA TYR A 217 19.22 -24.11 5.75
C TYR A 217 19.59 -22.89 6.60
N GLY A 218 19.47 -22.98 7.92
CA GLY A 218 19.81 -21.93 8.87
C GLY A 218 19.16 -20.58 8.54
N VAL A 219 19.92 -19.50 8.71
CA VAL A 219 19.45 -18.12 8.53
C VAL A 219 19.03 -17.82 7.08
N ILE A 220 19.66 -18.49 6.11
CA ILE A 220 19.31 -18.39 4.69
C ILE A 220 17.90 -18.95 4.47
N GLY A 221 17.57 -20.07 5.12
CA GLY A 221 16.22 -20.65 5.10
C GLY A 221 15.14 -19.67 5.57
N ALA A 222 15.44 -18.88 6.62
CA ALA A 222 14.54 -17.85 7.11
C ALA A 222 14.35 -16.70 6.09
N ALA A 223 15.42 -16.25 5.42
CA ALA A 223 15.33 -15.24 4.37
C ALA A 223 14.49 -15.72 3.16
N ILE A 224 14.73 -16.95 2.69
CA ILE A 224 13.99 -17.57 1.58
C ILE A 224 12.50 -17.74 1.95
N ALA A 225 12.20 -18.17 3.18
CA ALA A 225 10.82 -18.30 3.64
C ALA A 225 10.08 -16.96 3.59
N LEU A 226 10.75 -15.88 3.98
CA LEU A 226 10.19 -14.53 3.93
C LEU A 226 9.98 -14.07 2.48
N ASP A 227 10.97 -14.28 1.59
CA ASP A 227 10.86 -14.00 0.15
C ASP A 227 9.64 -14.67 -0.47
N ILE A 228 9.51 -16.00 -0.28
CA ILE A 228 8.38 -16.79 -0.82
C ILE A 228 7.05 -16.17 -0.38
N SER A 229 6.97 -15.78 0.88
CA SER A 229 5.74 -15.23 1.46
C SER A 229 5.36 -13.91 0.78
N TRP A 230 6.29 -12.97 0.65
CA TRP A 230 6.02 -11.71 -0.06
C TRP A 230 5.61 -11.91 -1.51
N TRP A 231 6.24 -12.85 -2.21
CA TRP A 231 5.85 -13.22 -3.58
C TRP A 231 4.49 -13.89 -3.67
N VAL A 232 4.07 -14.67 -2.66
CA VAL A 232 2.71 -15.21 -2.57
C VAL A 232 1.69 -14.07 -2.50
N ILE A 233 1.98 -12.97 -1.79
CA ILE A 233 1.09 -11.80 -1.79
C ILE A 233 1.03 -11.17 -3.18
N VAL A 234 2.17 -10.91 -3.81
CA VAL A 234 2.25 -10.32 -5.16
C VAL A 234 1.45 -11.14 -6.17
N ILE A 235 1.71 -12.44 -6.21
CA ILE A 235 1.06 -13.38 -7.14
C ILE A 235 -0.43 -13.46 -6.83
N GLY A 236 -0.81 -13.57 -5.56
CA GLY A 236 -2.22 -13.62 -5.16
C GLY A 236 -3.01 -12.38 -5.58
N LEU A 237 -2.46 -11.18 -5.33
CA LEU A 237 -3.10 -9.92 -5.72
C LEU A 237 -3.15 -9.76 -7.24
N PHE A 238 -2.10 -10.18 -7.95
CA PHE A 238 -2.04 -10.12 -9.41
C PHE A 238 -3.02 -11.11 -10.06
N ILE A 239 -3.12 -12.35 -9.58
CA ILE A 239 -4.10 -13.33 -10.05
C ILE A 239 -5.51 -12.78 -9.85
N TYR A 240 -5.82 -12.27 -8.66
CA TYR A 240 -7.14 -11.67 -8.42
C TYR A 240 -7.44 -10.50 -9.38
N THR A 241 -6.44 -9.68 -9.69
CA THR A 241 -6.61 -8.54 -10.60
C THR A 241 -6.78 -8.97 -12.05
N SER A 242 -6.00 -9.96 -12.51
CA SER A 242 -5.92 -10.38 -13.92
C SER A 242 -7.00 -11.37 -14.35
N CYS A 243 -7.49 -12.22 -13.46
CA CYS A 243 -8.49 -13.26 -13.76
C CYS A 243 -9.94 -12.74 -13.80
N GLY A 244 -10.15 -11.45 -14.04
CA GLY A 244 -11.47 -10.90 -14.37
C GLY A 244 -12.32 -10.39 -13.19
N TRP A 245 -11.79 -10.37 -11.95
CA TRP A 245 -12.50 -9.78 -10.79
C TRP A 245 -12.45 -8.24 -10.72
N CYS A 246 -11.73 -7.62 -11.66
CA CYS A 246 -11.57 -6.18 -11.80
C CYS A 246 -11.76 -5.70 -13.28
N PRO A 247 -12.88 -6.04 -13.95
CA PRO A 247 -12.99 -5.85 -15.41
C PRO A 247 -13.02 -4.38 -15.84
N SER A 248 -13.58 -3.50 -15.00
CA SER A 248 -13.70 -2.07 -15.29
C SER A 248 -12.40 -1.28 -15.02
N THR A 249 -11.51 -1.83 -14.20
CA THR A 249 -10.29 -1.16 -13.72
C THR A 249 -9.01 -1.77 -14.27
N TRP A 250 -9.06 -3.03 -14.71
CA TRP A 250 -7.96 -3.74 -15.35
C TRP A 250 -8.40 -4.31 -16.71
N THR A 251 -7.85 -3.75 -17.78
CA THR A 251 -8.09 -4.16 -19.17
C THR A 251 -6.86 -4.85 -19.79
N GLY A 252 -5.87 -5.22 -18.97
CA GLY A 252 -4.60 -5.78 -19.42
C GLY A 252 -3.49 -4.73 -19.54
N PHE A 253 -2.35 -5.15 -20.09
CA PHE A 253 -1.19 -4.27 -20.28
C PHE A 253 -1.46 -3.21 -21.34
N SER A 254 -1.08 -1.97 -21.06
CA SER A 254 -1.32 -0.83 -21.94
C SER A 254 -0.03 -0.05 -22.18
N THR A 255 0.22 0.32 -23.44
CA THR A 255 1.36 1.18 -23.82
C THR A 255 1.26 2.57 -23.20
N GLN A 256 0.05 2.99 -22.77
CA GLN A 256 -0.16 4.24 -22.05
C GLN A 256 0.57 4.28 -20.70
N ALA A 257 0.94 3.12 -20.14
CA ALA A 257 1.77 3.05 -18.92
C ALA A 257 3.14 3.75 -19.10
N PHE A 258 3.69 3.78 -20.32
CA PHE A 258 4.96 4.44 -20.63
C PHE A 258 4.84 5.95 -20.85
N SER A 259 3.62 6.46 -21.01
CA SER A 259 3.38 7.90 -21.11
C SER A 259 3.41 8.56 -19.72
N GLY A 260 3.96 9.78 -19.62
CA GLY A 260 3.94 10.56 -18.37
C GLY A 260 4.77 9.98 -17.22
N LEU A 261 5.73 9.09 -17.51
CA LEU A 261 6.61 8.50 -16.50
C LEU A 261 7.39 9.57 -15.71
N TRP A 262 7.91 10.60 -16.39
CA TRP A 262 8.70 11.65 -15.74
C TRP A 262 7.91 12.47 -14.72
N GLU A 263 6.65 12.79 -15.03
CA GLU A 263 5.76 13.49 -14.09
C GLU A 263 5.45 12.61 -12.88
N PHE A 264 5.18 11.32 -13.12
CA PHE A 264 4.97 10.36 -12.04
C PHE A 264 6.24 10.19 -11.18
N VAL A 265 7.43 10.16 -11.78
CA VAL A 265 8.71 10.13 -11.06
C VAL A 265 8.86 11.37 -10.19
N LYS A 266 8.61 12.58 -10.71
CA LYS A 266 8.69 13.81 -9.90
C LYS A 266 7.74 13.78 -8.71
N LEU A 267 6.48 13.38 -8.95
CA LEU A 267 5.46 13.31 -7.91
C LEU A 267 5.82 12.25 -6.85
N SER A 268 6.14 11.04 -7.29
CA SER A 268 6.49 9.92 -6.41
C SER A 268 7.80 10.13 -5.67
N ALA A 269 8.81 10.74 -6.29
CA ALA A 269 10.08 11.06 -5.65
C ALA A 269 9.91 12.08 -4.51
N ALA A 270 9.05 13.09 -4.67
CA ALA A 270 8.76 14.03 -3.59
C ALA A 270 8.19 13.32 -2.35
N SER A 271 7.21 12.43 -2.54
CA SER A 271 6.63 11.62 -1.46
C SER A 271 7.61 10.58 -0.92
N GLY A 272 8.42 9.97 -1.79
CA GLY A 272 9.45 9.00 -1.45
C GLY A 272 10.52 9.60 -0.53
N VAL A 273 11.10 10.73 -0.93
CA VAL A 273 12.13 11.44 -0.18
C VAL A 273 11.58 11.90 1.18
N MET A 274 10.36 12.42 1.23
CA MET A 274 9.74 12.82 2.49
C MET A 274 9.65 11.65 3.49
N LEU A 275 9.13 10.50 3.05
CA LEU A 275 8.98 9.33 3.92
C LEU A 275 10.36 8.74 4.31
N TRP A 276 11.30 8.78 3.38
CA TRP A 276 12.67 8.33 3.57
C TRP A 276 13.40 9.16 4.65
N TYR A 277 13.31 10.49 4.59
CA TYR A 277 13.86 11.38 5.62
C TYR A 277 13.24 11.13 7.00
N LEU A 278 11.92 10.95 7.06
CA LEU A 278 11.23 10.66 8.32
C LEU A 278 11.75 9.36 8.97
N LEU A 279 11.89 8.30 8.17
CA LEU A 279 12.38 7.01 8.67
C LEU A 279 13.87 7.06 9.04
N LEU A 280 14.67 7.84 8.32
CA LEU A 280 16.06 8.08 8.67
C LEU A 280 16.19 8.77 10.03
N ILE A 281 15.47 9.87 10.24
CA ILE A 281 15.49 10.62 11.51
C ILE A 281 15.07 9.72 12.68
N LEU A 282 14.09 8.83 12.48
CA LEU A 282 13.58 7.98 13.54
C LEU A 282 14.53 6.79 13.86
N LYS A 283 15.29 6.29 12.88
CA LYS A 283 16.14 5.10 13.05
C LYS A 283 17.59 5.39 13.40
N ILE A 284 18.15 6.54 13.01
CA ILE A 284 19.54 6.91 13.32
C ILE A 284 19.82 6.90 14.84
N PRO A 285 18.95 7.45 15.72
CA PRO A 285 19.19 7.42 17.16
C PRO A 285 19.20 6.00 17.75
N LEU A 286 18.42 5.07 17.18
CA LEU A 286 18.34 3.69 17.63
C LEU A 286 19.59 2.87 17.27
N LEU A 287 20.28 3.26 16.19
CA LEU A 287 21.53 2.61 15.76
C LEU A 287 22.75 3.05 16.59
N GLN A 288 22.67 4.18 17.29
CA GLN A 288 23.77 4.72 18.12
C GLN A 288 23.62 4.41 19.62
N SER A 289 22.58 3.66 20.01
CA SER A 289 22.26 3.36 21.41
C SER A 289 22.76 1.99 21.92
N ASN A 290 23.51 1.25 21.10
CA ASN A 290 24.24 0.03 21.50
C ASN A 290 25.74 0.28 21.39
#